data_AF-A0A7J6NDV1-F1
#
_entry.id   AF-A0A7J6NDV1-F1
#
_cell.length_a   1.000
_cell.length_b   1.000
_cell.length_c   1.000
_cell.angle_alpha   90.00
_cell.angle_beta   90.00
_cell.angle_gamma   90.00
#
_symmetry.space_group_name_H-M   'P 1'
#
loop_
_entity.id
_entity.type
_entity.pdbx_description
1 polymer ?
#
loop_
_entity_poly.entity_id
_entity_poly.type
_entity_poly.pdbx_seq_one_letter_code
_entity_poly.pdbx_strand_id
1 'polypeptide(L)'
;MPHKRSAPAVKARRVKQRRRQAATVGALLHVLSVVGGASSDALGASGGPEGEPLLSSSLPSASALRKNVDFLTEFGSSPAEGQQFTDGTGVFARFPDLAQGSCVPVRHHASAIMNILATSVRSFGLDEYFESIMKAGGSVENADELDSLLQKAATPCRQAMCAALHVSPSPATSGADFRAELFAALLRCSGDVDQTLPQCLLDPRGLPAGIENDIPPSGCYPVFKPNYTKIRREEPPSMAAAFESHYPSVDEAGLRLWEVVARDVDKGHMEWVSPSSPDAVFVKCAVICKGGTDARGESVRLSDPAVQIRVVQDYKENGVNRCAVDRSLLHETTLLPQLKDYRMVMEAVAGRMQELGEDWAVCQLDFAGAFRNLPVDRSESKYLSIQLLSPDDKLVAARHLRYPFGLRSSPLWWGRVSGALVRIFNWLTKAYRRVVILYVDDVSLICLRSSLAFLSAALCLFLTTLSFPLSFSKIFVGKDVNKIIGFLMQL
;
A
#
# COMPACT_ATOMS: atom_id res chain seq x y z
N MET A 1 33.01 -5.39 -19.94
CA MET A 1 32.70 -6.49 -19.00
C MET A 1 32.87 -6.01 -17.56
N PRO A 2 31.82 -5.94 -16.73
CA PRO A 2 31.98 -5.65 -15.31
C PRO A 2 32.53 -6.88 -14.58
N HIS A 3 33.59 -6.70 -13.80
CA HIS A 3 34.25 -7.76 -13.05
C HIS A 3 33.27 -8.47 -12.09
N LYS A 4 32.99 -9.76 -12.34
CA LYS A 4 32.33 -10.65 -11.38
C LYS A 4 33.13 -10.57 -10.07
N ARG A 5 32.47 -10.17 -8.97
CA ARG A 5 33.10 -10.15 -7.64
C ARG A 5 33.53 -11.57 -7.29
N SER A 6 34.79 -11.71 -6.88
CA SER A 6 35.35 -13.01 -6.54
C SER A 6 34.57 -13.66 -5.39
N ALA A 7 34.45 -14.99 -5.39
CA ALA A 7 33.79 -15.75 -4.33
C ALA A 7 34.28 -15.40 -2.90
N PRO A 8 35.59 -15.08 -2.67
CA PRO A 8 36.07 -14.56 -1.39
C PRO A 8 35.40 -13.26 -0.94
N ALA A 9 35.13 -12.31 -1.87
CA ALA A 9 34.50 -11.04 -1.55
C ALA A 9 33.02 -11.22 -1.12
N VAL A 10 32.33 -12.18 -1.73
CA VAL A 10 30.95 -12.55 -1.34
C VAL A 10 30.94 -13.21 0.04
N LYS A 11 31.89 -14.11 0.32
CA LYS A 11 32.03 -14.77 1.63
C LYS A 11 32.34 -13.76 2.73
N ALA A 12 33.25 -12.82 2.50
CA ALA A 12 33.59 -11.75 3.44
C ALA A 12 32.38 -10.85 3.77
N ARG A 13 31.54 -10.53 2.76
CA ARG A 13 30.31 -9.75 2.97
C ARG A 13 29.29 -10.49 3.83
N ARG A 14 29.10 -11.80 3.61
CA ARG A 14 28.19 -12.64 4.41
C ARG A 14 28.65 -12.72 5.88
N VAL A 15 29.95 -12.86 6.13
CA VAL A 15 30.51 -12.83 7.50
C VAL A 15 30.29 -11.48 8.17
N LYS A 16 30.52 -10.37 7.45
CA LYS A 16 30.27 -9.01 7.96
C LYS A 16 28.79 -8.77 8.28
N GLN A 17 27.87 -9.31 7.48
CA GLN A 17 26.44 -9.23 7.72
C GLN A 17 25.99 -10.04 8.94
N ARG A 18 26.48 -11.28 9.09
CA ARG A 18 26.21 -12.12 10.28
C ARG A 18 26.70 -11.48 11.56
N ARG A 19 27.89 -10.86 11.56
CA ARG A 19 28.41 -10.11 12.73
C ARG A 19 27.54 -8.91 13.10
N ARG A 20 27.02 -8.17 12.12
CA ARG A 20 26.09 -7.06 12.36
C ARG A 20 24.77 -7.55 12.97
N GLN A 21 24.21 -8.64 12.44
CA GLN A 21 22.99 -9.23 12.99
C GLN A 21 23.20 -9.73 14.43
N ALA A 22 24.30 -10.42 14.71
CA ALA A 22 24.63 -10.87 16.06
C ALA A 22 24.79 -9.70 17.05
N ALA A 23 25.44 -8.60 16.64
CA ALA A 23 25.55 -7.39 17.46
C ALA A 23 24.19 -6.73 17.73
N THR A 24 23.30 -6.69 16.73
CA THR A 24 21.93 -6.18 16.90
C THR A 24 21.11 -7.03 17.86
N VAL A 25 21.20 -8.36 17.75
CA VAL A 25 20.52 -9.30 18.67
C VAL A 25 21.07 -9.17 20.09
N GLY A 26 22.39 -9.07 20.27
CA GLY A 26 23.01 -8.85 21.57
C GLY A 26 22.57 -7.54 22.24
N ALA A 27 22.48 -6.46 21.46
CA ALA A 27 21.96 -5.18 21.96
C ALA A 27 20.49 -5.25 22.39
N LEU A 28 19.66 -5.98 21.63
CA LEU A 28 18.25 -6.23 21.97
C LEU A 28 18.10 -7.06 23.25
N LEU A 29 18.88 -8.12 23.40
CA LEU A 29 18.86 -8.95 24.62
C LEU A 29 19.33 -8.18 25.85
N HIS A 30 20.32 -7.28 25.70
CA HIS A 30 20.76 -6.43 26.79
C HIS A 30 19.72 -5.37 27.20
N VAL A 31 19.00 -4.78 26.23
CA VAL A 31 17.87 -3.89 26.53
C VAL A 31 16.76 -4.64 27.26
N LEU A 32 16.44 -5.86 26.82
CA LEU A 32 15.45 -6.71 27.49
C LEU A 32 15.90 -7.12 28.91
N SER A 33 17.20 -7.38 29.14
CA SER A 33 17.70 -7.67 30.50
C SER A 33 17.67 -6.45 31.41
N VAL A 34 17.90 -5.25 30.88
CA VAL A 34 17.85 -3.98 31.63
C VAL A 34 16.40 -3.58 31.94
N VAL A 35 15.48 -3.77 30.99
CA VAL A 35 14.05 -3.50 31.18
C VAL A 35 13.39 -4.56 32.06
N GLY A 36 13.80 -5.83 31.95
CA GLY A 36 13.32 -6.92 32.82
C GLY A 36 13.97 -6.94 34.22
N GLY A 37 15.05 -6.20 34.44
CA GLY A 37 15.79 -6.13 35.70
C GLY A 37 15.24 -5.14 36.72
N ALA A 38 14.18 -4.39 36.39
CA ALA A 38 13.51 -3.50 37.33
C ALA A 38 12.44 -4.23 38.17
N SER A 39 12.78 -5.40 38.72
CA SER A 39 12.12 -6.01 39.89
C SER A 39 12.87 -7.28 40.27
N SER A 40 13.79 -7.19 41.24
CA SER A 40 14.01 -8.20 42.29
C SER A 40 15.24 -7.86 43.12
N ASP A 41 15.02 -7.14 44.22
CA ASP A 41 15.76 -7.38 45.45
C ASP A 41 15.38 -8.79 45.94
N ALA A 42 16.28 -9.77 45.74
CA ALA A 42 16.50 -10.94 46.61
C ALA A 42 17.23 -12.04 45.85
N LEU A 43 18.52 -12.24 46.15
CA LEU A 43 19.14 -13.53 46.53
C LEU A 43 20.68 -13.48 46.35
N GLY A 44 21.38 -13.53 47.48
CA GLY A 44 22.38 -14.57 47.78
C GLY A 44 23.67 -14.65 46.96
N ALA A 45 24.78 -14.42 47.65
CA ALA A 45 26.17 -14.52 47.19
C ALA A 45 26.66 -15.92 46.78
N SER A 46 27.67 -15.94 45.89
CA SER A 46 28.82 -16.88 45.70
C SER A 46 29.16 -16.92 44.19
N GLY A 47 30.37 -16.97 43.65
CA GLY A 47 31.75 -17.05 44.12
C GLY A 47 32.59 -17.62 42.94
N GLY A 48 33.52 -16.83 42.37
CA GLY A 48 34.63 -17.24 41.48
C GLY A 48 34.35 -17.36 39.96
N PRO A 49 35.38 -17.57 39.12
CA PRO A 49 36.68 -16.87 39.07
C PRO A 49 36.94 -16.18 37.71
N GLU A 50 38.02 -15.40 37.68
CA GLU A 50 38.52 -14.55 36.61
C GLU A 50 38.57 -15.20 35.21
N GLY A 51 38.08 -14.47 34.22
CA GLY A 51 38.28 -14.72 32.79
C GLY A 51 38.50 -13.40 32.05
N GLU A 52 39.59 -13.31 31.29
CA GLU A 52 40.04 -12.14 30.54
C GLU A 52 38.98 -11.57 29.56
N PRO A 53 38.99 -10.25 29.28
CA PRO A 53 37.97 -9.60 28.46
C PRO A 53 38.21 -9.83 26.97
N LEU A 54 37.31 -10.57 26.33
CA LEU A 54 37.16 -10.57 24.88
C LEU A 54 36.20 -9.46 24.44
N LEU A 55 36.67 -8.67 23.46
CA LEU A 55 35.90 -7.82 22.52
C LEU A 55 35.72 -6.34 22.86
N SER A 56 36.73 -5.54 22.51
CA SER A 56 36.54 -4.15 22.08
C SER A 56 36.05 -4.12 20.62
N SER A 57 34.74 -4.12 20.40
CA SER A 57 34.18 -3.68 19.12
C SER A 57 32.93 -2.85 19.35
N SER A 58 33.07 -1.55 19.07
CA SER A 58 32.08 -0.47 19.04
C SER A 58 30.62 -0.90 19.28
N LEU A 59 30.17 -0.74 20.52
CA LEU A 59 28.74 -0.65 20.83
C LEU A 59 28.12 0.53 20.04
N PRO A 60 26.83 0.47 19.69
CA PRO A 60 26.10 1.62 19.17
C PRO A 60 26.28 2.81 20.13
N SER A 61 26.42 4.03 19.60
CA SER A 61 26.56 5.20 20.48
C SER A 61 25.39 5.26 21.46
N ALA A 62 25.68 5.64 22.71
CA ALA A 62 24.65 5.82 23.75
C ALA A 62 23.49 6.71 23.29
N SER A 63 23.71 7.60 22.32
CA SER A 63 22.68 8.43 21.68
C SER A 63 21.69 7.65 20.79
N ALA A 64 22.12 6.59 20.11
CA ALA A 64 21.24 5.74 19.30
C ALA A 64 20.39 4.81 20.20
N LEU A 65 20.97 4.35 21.32
CA LEU A 65 20.26 3.59 22.34
C LEU A 65 19.25 4.46 23.11
N ARG A 66 19.63 5.70 23.51
CA ARG A 66 18.70 6.66 24.12
C ARG A 66 17.50 6.97 23.23
N LYS A 67 17.69 7.25 21.94
CA LYS A 67 16.55 7.51 21.03
C LYS A 67 15.53 6.36 20.97
N ASN A 68 15.97 5.11 21.11
CA ASN A 68 15.07 3.96 21.13
C ASN A 68 14.40 3.75 22.49
N VAL A 69 15.06 4.12 23.60
CA VAL A 69 14.52 4.03 24.97
C VAL A 69 13.58 5.20 25.28
N ASP A 70 13.92 6.42 24.85
CA ASP A 70 13.08 7.62 24.93
C ASP A 70 11.79 7.40 24.11
N PHE A 71 11.90 6.78 22.92
CA PHE A 71 10.74 6.34 22.12
C PHE A 71 9.85 5.30 22.83
N LEU A 72 10.36 4.55 23.81
CA LEU A 72 9.56 3.58 24.57
C LEU A 72 8.99 4.16 25.88
N THR A 73 9.53 5.26 26.38
CA THR A 73 9.19 5.83 27.70
C THR A 73 8.27 7.06 27.65
N GLU A 74 8.18 7.76 26.51
CA GLU A 74 7.32 8.95 26.33
C GLU A 74 5.80 8.68 26.24
N PHE A 75 5.35 7.42 26.31
CA PHE A 75 3.99 7.02 25.89
C PHE A 75 3.09 6.51 27.02
N GLY A 76 3.35 6.88 28.28
CA GLY A 76 2.60 6.39 29.44
C GLY A 76 1.21 6.99 29.67
N SER A 77 0.70 7.86 28.79
CA SER A 77 -0.62 8.49 28.92
C SER A 77 -1.53 8.10 27.76
N SER A 78 -2.75 7.63 28.07
CA SER A 78 -3.81 7.39 27.10
C SER A 78 -3.94 8.56 26.11
N PRO A 79 -4.05 8.31 24.79
CA PRO A 79 -4.11 9.38 23.80
C PRO A 79 -5.27 10.34 24.12
N ALA A 80 -4.95 11.62 24.28
CA ALA A 80 -5.95 12.63 24.61
C ALA A 80 -6.94 12.80 23.45
N GLU A 81 -8.22 13.05 23.76
CA GLU A 81 -9.21 13.42 22.75
C GLU A 81 -8.71 14.60 21.90
N GLY A 82 -8.75 14.43 20.57
CA GLY A 82 -8.24 15.43 19.61
C GLY A 82 -6.79 15.22 19.16
N GLN A 83 -6.07 14.22 19.68
CA GLN A 83 -4.75 13.87 19.16
C GLN A 83 -4.85 13.48 17.68
N GLN A 84 -3.91 13.98 16.89
CA GLN A 84 -3.81 13.71 15.46
C GLN A 84 -2.91 12.51 15.18
N PHE A 85 -3.30 11.69 14.21
CA PHE A 85 -2.49 10.59 13.69
C PHE A 85 -2.54 10.57 12.16
N THR A 86 -1.58 9.87 11.55
CA THR A 86 -1.57 9.65 10.11
C THR A 86 -2.36 8.38 9.79
N ASP A 87 -3.50 8.52 9.13
CA ASP A 87 -4.33 7.39 8.66
C ASP A 87 -3.97 6.94 7.23
N GLY A 88 -3.00 7.61 6.60
CA GLY A 88 -2.51 7.32 5.26
C GLY A 88 -3.30 8.01 4.15
N THR A 89 -4.33 8.79 4.50
CA THR A 89 -5.11 9.56 3.52
C THR A 89 -4.42 10.85 3.10
N GLY A 90 -3.25 11.19 3.63
CA GLY A 90 -2.58 12.47 3.42
C GLY A 90 -3.05 13.57 4.36
N VAL A 91 -4.26 13.46 4.92
CA VAL A 91 -4.74 14.36 5.98
C VAL A 91 -4.47 13.73 7.33
N PHE A 92 -4.13 14.56 8.33
CA PHE A 92 -4.13 14.08 9.71
C PHE A 92 -5.55 13.72 10.13
N ALA A 93 -5.76 12.45 10.44
CA ALA A 93 -6.98 12.03 11.09
C ALA A 93 -6.95 12.50 12.53
N ARG A 94 -8.10 12.96 12.99
CA ARG A 94 -8.39 13.04 14.42
C ARG A 94 -9.09 11.75 14.78
N PHE A 95 -8.87 11.27 16.00
CA PHE A 95 -9.79 10.27 16.55
C PHE A 95 -11.21 10.79 16.34
N PRO A 96 -12.13 9.95 15.80
CA PRO A 96 -13.53 10.29 15.87
C PRO A 96 -13.85 10.64 17.33
N ASP A 97 -14.90 11.39 17.58
CA ASP A 97 -15.49 11.39 18.91
C ASP A 97 -15.95 9.94 19.18
N LEU A 98 -15.04 9.12 19.72
CA LEU A 98 -15.28 7.72 20.03
C LEU A 98 -16.38 7.61 21.11
N ALA A 99 -16.73 8.72 21.78
CA ALA A 99 -17.87 8.80 22.67
C ALA A 99 -19.20 9.07 21.93
N GLN A 100 -19.20 9.68 20.74
CA GLN A 100 -20.42 9.96 19.96
C GLN A 100 -20.54 9.08 18.71
N GLY A 101 -21.43 8.09 18.78
CA GLY A 101 -21.86 7.30 17.63
C GLY A 101 -22.91 6.27 18.02
N SER A 102 -23.81 5.94 17.11
CA SER A 102 -24.93 5.04 17.39
C SER A 102 -24.56 3.58 17.06
N CYS A 103 -24.94 2.66 17.95
CA CYS A 103 -24.86 1.21 17.74
C CYS A 103 -25.99 0.67 16.85
N VAL A 104 -27.01 1.49 16.60
CA VAL A 104 -28.17 1.17 15.76
C VAL A 104 -27.92 1.73 14.37
N PRO A 105 -28.27 1.01 13.27
CA PRO A 105 -28.25 1.57 11.93
C PRO A 105 -29.08 2.86 11.89
N VAL A 106 -28.39 3.99 11.96
CA VAL A 106 -29.06 5.30 11.97
C VAL A 106 -29.74 5.42 10.62
N ARG A 107 -31.05 5.72 10.61
CA ARG A 107 -31.67 6.30 9.40
C ARG A 107 -30.88 7.54 9.08
N HIS A 108 -29.94 7.42 8.14
CA HIS A 108 -28.97 8.47 7.86
C HIS A 108 -29.74 9.57 7.12
N HIS A 109 -30.30 10.52 7.87
CA HIS A 109 -31.03 11.65 7.31
C HIS A 109 -30.14 12.53 6.41
N ALA A 110 -28.82 12.32 6.40
CA ALA A 110 -27.85 13.28 5.88
C ALA A 110 -27.16 12.93 4.54
N SER A 111 -27.36 11.76 3.92
CA SER A 111 -26.81 11.51 2.58
C SER A 111 -27.61 10.48 1.79
N ALA A 112 -28.21 10.90 0.68
CA ALA A 112 -28.87 10.01 -0.27
C ALA A 112 -27.96 8.86 -0.72
N ILE A 113 -26.65 9.12 -0.81
CA ILE A 113 -25.63 8.14 -1.22
C ILE A 113 -25.50 7.00 -0.20
N MET A 114 -25.44 7.32 1.09
CA MET A 114 -25.36 6.29 2.13
C MET A 114 -26.66 5.47 2.20
N ASN A 115 -27.82 6.08 1.94
CA ASN A 115 -29.09 5.35 1.88
C ASN A 115 -29.17 4.40 0.68
N ILE A 116 -28.63 4.79 -0.48
CA ILE A 116 -28.49 3.92 -1.65
C ILE A 116 -27.57 2.73 -1.32
N LEU A 117 -26.41 3.00 -0.71
CA LEU A 117 -25.44 1.97 -0.34
C LEU A 117 -26.02 1.00 0.68
N ALA A 118 -26.63 1.50 1.77
CA ALA A 118 -27.23 0.68 2.81
C ALA A 118 -28.39 -0.18 2.30
N THR A 119 -29.24 0.39 1.45
CA THR A 119 -30.33 -0.36 0.78
C THR A 119 -29.75 -1.47 -0.08
N SER A 120 -28.70 -1.19 -0.86
CA SER A 120 -28.04 -2.19 -1.71
C SER A 120 -27.36 -3.29 -0.89
N VAL A 121 -26.71 -2.98 0.23
CA VAL A 121 -26.14 -3.99 1.14
C VAL A 121 -27.21 -4.98 1.59
N ARG A 122 -28.35 -4.48 2.08
CA ARG A 122 -29.43 -5.33 2.62
C ARG A 122 -30.19 -6.07 1.53
N SER A 123 -30.52 -5.41 0.42
CA SER A 123 -31.29 -6.02 -0.68
C SER A 123 -30.56 -7.18 -1.35
N PHE A 124 -29.24 -7.23 -1.25
CA PHE A 124 -28.41 -8.32 -1.79
C PHE A 124 -27.88 -9.26 -0.70
N GLY A 125 -28.30 -9.11 0.57
CA GLY A 125 -27.86 -9.97 1.68
C GLY A 125 -26.35 -9.91 1.93
N LEU A 126 -25.68 -8.80 1.60
CA LEU A 126 -24.23 -8.69 1.73
C LEU A 126 -23.81 -8.65 3.20
N ASP A 127 -24.56 -7.99 4.07
CA ASP A 127 -24.30 -7.98 5.51
C ASP A 127 -24.45 -9.39 6.12
N GLU A 128 -25.46 -10.15 5.72
CA GLU A 128 -25.62 -11.56 6.13
C GLU A 128 -24.44 -12.43 5.66
N TYR A 129 -23.96 -12.21 4.44
CA TYR A 129 -22.78 -12.89 3.91
C TYR A 129 -21.51 -12.55 4.70
N PHE A 130 -21.29 -11.28 5.04
CA PHE A 130 -20.16 -10.88 5.87
C PHE A 130 -20.28 -11.39 7.32
N GLU A 131 -21.50 -11.52 7.85
CA GLU A 131 -21.73 -12.15 9.15
C GLU A 131 -21.38 -13.66 9.12
N SER A 132 -21.66 -14.35 8.00
CA SER A 132 -21.28 -15.75 7.83
C SER A 132 -19.75 -15.92 7.78
N ILE A 133 -19.03 -15.03 7.09
CA ILE A 133 -17.56 -14.99 7.09
C ILE A 133 -17.04 -14.83 8.53
N MET A 134 -17.61 -13.90 9.30
CA MET A 134 -17.21 -13.70 10.70
C MET A 134 -17.44 -14.95 11.57
N LYS A 135 -18.52 -15.70 11.32
CA LYS A 135 -18.83 -16.96 12.02
C LYS A 135 -17.88 -18.09 11.59
N ALA A 136 -17.41 -18.09 10.35
CA ALA A 136 -16.48 -19.07 9.78
C ALA A 136 -14.99 -18.81 10.10
N GLY A 137 -14.68 -17.88 11.02
CA GLY A 137 -13.29 -17.57 11.40
C GLY A 137 -12.66 -16.42 10.63
N GLY A 138 -13.44 -15.73 9.80
CA GLY A 138 -13.13 -14.40 9.26
C GLY A 138 -12.47 -14.36 7.89
N SER A 139 -12.04 -15.50 7.34
CA SER A 139 -11.48 -15.55 5.99
C SER A 139 -12.57 -15.85 4.95
N VAL A 140 -12.45 -15.25 3.77
CA VAL A 140 -13.36 -15.56 2.65
C VAL A 140 -13.00 -16.92 2.04
N GLU A 141 -13.88 -17.91 2.20
CA GLU A 141 -13.68 -19.25 1.65
C GLU A 141 -13.87 -19.30 0.12
N ASN A 142 -14.84 -18.54 -0.40
CA ASN A 142 -15.19 -18.51 -1.82
C ASN A 142 -15.10 -17.08 -2.38
N ALA A 143 -13.90 -16.71 -2.81
CA ALA A 143 -13.62 -15.37 -3.33
C ALA A 143 -14.43 -15.03 -4.60
N ASP A 144 -14.67 -16.02 -5.47
CA ASP A 144 -15.39 -15.83 -6.74
C ASP A 144 -16.89 -15.60 -6.51
N GLU A 145 -17.47 -16.27 -5.52
CA GLU A 145 -18.86 -16.04 -5.10
C GLU A 145 -19.05 -14.63 -4.53
N LEU A 146 -18.13 -14.19 -3.66
CA LEU A 146 -18.17 -12.84 -3.10
C LEU A 146 -18.01 -11.76 -4.19
N ASP A 147 -17.08 -11.93 -5.13
CA ASP A 147 -16.95 -11.02 -6.28
C ASP A 147 -18.26 -10.97 -7.09
N SER A 148 -18.78 -12.14 -7.49
CA SER A 148 -20.02 -12.23 -8.26
C SER A 148 -21.20 -11.53 -7.57
N LEU A 149 -21.37 -11.75 -6.26
CA LEU A 149 -22.41 -11.12 -5.47
C LEU A 149 -22.24 -9.60 -5.39
N LEU A 150 -21.01 -9.12 -5.19
CA LEU A 150 -20.70 -7.68 -5.16
C LEU A 150 -20.88 -7.03 -6.53
N GLN A 151 -20.48 -7.66 -7.64
CA GLN A 151 -20.69 -7.12 -8.99
C GLN A 151 -22.19 -6.99 -9.29
N LYS A 152 -22.98 -7.99 -8.89
CA LYS A 152 -24.43 -7.99 -9.04
C LYS A 152 -25.08 -6.84 -8.25
N ALA A 153 -24.64 -6.59 -7.03
CA ALA A 153 -25.11 -5.48 -6.20
C ALA A 153 -24.60 -4.10 -6.68
N ALA A 154 -23.36 -4.03 -7.15
CA ALA A 154 -22.70 -2.79 -7.56
C ALA A 154 -23.37 -2.15 -8.78
N THR A 155 -23.93 -2.93 -9.70
CA THR A 155 -24.56 -2.40 -10.91
C THR A 155 -25.77 -1.49 -10.62
N PRO A 156 -26.83 -1.94 -9.92
CA PRO A 156 -27.95 -1.08 -9.56
C PRO A 156 -27.55 0.00 -8.55
N CYS A 157 -26.62 -0.30 -7.63
CA CYS A 157 -26.09 0.70 -6.69
C CYS A 157 -25.44 1.88 -7.43
N ARG A 158 -24.59 1.59 -8.42
CA ARG A 158 -23.94 2.57 -9.30
C ARG A 158 -24.96 3.40 -10.07
N GLN A 159 -25.95 2.76 -10.68
CA GLN A 159 -27.00 3.46 -11.43
C GLN A 159 -27.75 4.47 -10.53
N ALA A 160 -28.12 4.04 -9.32
CA ALA A 160 -28.80 4.90 -8.36
C ALA A 160 -27.90 6.06 -7.88
N MET A 161 -26.61 5.81 -7.62
CA MET A 161 -25.67 6.86 -7.24
C MET A 161 -25.43 7.86 -8.38
N CYS A 162 -25.26 7.39 -9.61
CA CYS A 162 -25.13 8.24 -10.80
C CYS A 162 -26.36 9.14 -10.99
N ALA A 163 -27.58 8.58 -10.85
CA ALA A 163 -28.82 9.33 -10.92
C ALA A 163 -28.91 10.39 -9.81
N ALA A 164 -28.56 10.04 -8.57
CA ALA A 164 -28.59 10.94 -7.43
C ALA A 164 -27.57 12.08 -7.52
N LEU A 165 -26.46 11.88 -8.22
CA LEU A 165 -25.38 12.86 -8.41
C LEU A 165 -25.42 13.55 -9.77
N HIS A 166 -26.43 13.25 -10.60
CA HIS A 166 -26.58 13.79 -11.96
C HIS A 166 -25.34 13.61 -12.85
N VAL A 167 -24.73 12.42 -12.79
CA VAL A 167 -23.60 12.04 -13.65
C VAL A 167 -23.94 10.83 -14.50
N SER A 168 -23.20 10.65 -15.60
CA SER A 168 -23.47 9.53 -16.49
C SER A 168 -23.09 8.20 -15.82
N PRO A 169 -23.89 7.12 -16.02
CA PRO A 169 -23.45 5.76 -15.72
C PRO A 169 -22.44 5.23 -16.74
N SER A 170 -21.95 6.08 -17.65
CA SER A 170 -20.97 5.78 -18.70
C SER A 170 -19.83 4.86 -18.21
N PRO A 171 -19.29 4.03 -19.11
CA PRO A 171 -18.14 3.18 -18.82
C PRO A 171 -16.98 3.98 -18.23
N ALA A 172 -16.02 3.25 -17.64
CA ALA A 172 -14.78 3.85 -17.18
C ALA A 172 -14.15 4.68 -18.32
N THR A 173 -13.52 5.82 -17.98
CA THR A 173 -12.87 6.70 -18.96
C THR A 173 -11.86 5.90 -19.77
N SER A 174 -11.60 6.31 -21.02
CA SER A 174 -10.67 5.63 -21.93
C SER A 174 -9.29 5.47 -21.29
N GLY A 175 -9.01 4.31 -20.69
CA GLY A 175 -7.74 4.02 -20.02
C GLY A 175 -7.77 3.97 -18.49
N ALA A 176 -8.91 4.21 -17.82
CA ALA A 176 -9.11 3.88 -16.41
C ALA A 176 -10.06 2.68 -16.30
N ASP A 177 -9.95 1.86 -15.24
CA ASP A 177 -10.94 0.81 -14.96
C ASP A 177 -12.04 1.30 -14.01
N PHE A 178 -11.79 2.42 -13.33
CA PHE A 178 -12.69 3.02 -12.38
C PHE A 178 -13.64 4.05 -13.02
N ARG A 179 -14.76 4.32 -12.34
CA ARG A 179 -15.80 5.26 -12.79
C ARG A 179 -15.45 6.70 -12.43
N ALA A 180 -14.58 7.33 -13.24
CA ALA A 180 -14.04 8.67 -12.98
C ALA A 180 -15.11 9.75 -12.73
N GLU A 181 -16.18 9.80 -13.52
CA GLU A 181 -17.26 10.79 -13.34
C GLU A 181 -17.97 10.64 -11.99
N LEU A 182 -18.35 9.40 -11.64
CA LEU A 182 -18.99 9.10 -10.37
C LEU A 182 -18.05 9.40 -9.19
N PHE A 183 -16.78 9.01 -9.30
CA PHE A 183 -15.80 9.27 -8.26
C PHE A 183 -15.57 10.78 -8.06
N ALA A 184 -15.39 11.53 -9.14
CA ALA A 184 -15.25 12.99 -9.11
C ALA A 184 -16.50 13.68 -8.52
N ALA A 185 -17.70 13.18 -8.80
CA ALA A 185 -18.94 13.70 -8.20
C ALA A 185 -19.03 13.43 -6.70
N LEU A 186 -18.59 12.25 -6.24
CA LEU A 186 -18.53 11.92 -4.82
C LEU A 186 -17.49 12.77 -4.08
N LEU A 187 -16.34 13.06 -4.69
CA LEU A 187 -15.35 13.99 -4.13
C LEU A 187 -15.94 15.38 -3.92
N ARG A 188 -16.65 15.91 -4.93
CA ARG A 188 -17.34 17.21 -4.82
C ARG A 188 -18.45 17.17 -3.76
N CYS A 189 -19.25 16.12 -3.74
CA CYS A 189 -20.36 15.96 -2.79
C CYS A 189 -19.90 15.83 -1.33
N SER A 190 -18.77 15.15 -1.11
CA SER A 190 -18.17 14.99 0.23
C SER A 190 -17.37 16.21 0.68
N GLY A 191 -17.10 17.18 -0.20
CA GLY A 191 -16.24 18.32 0.09
C GLY A 191 -14.79 17.91 0.34
N ASP A 192 -14.29 16.93 -0.43
CA ASP A 192 -12.96 16.37 -0.24
C ASP A 192 -11.86 17.44 -0.32
N VAL A 193 -10.85 17.35 0.55
CA VAL A 193 -9.81 18.39 0.65
C VAL A 193 -8.91 18.48 -0.58
N ASP A 194 -8.76 17.41 -1.37
CA ASP A 194 -8.00 17.43 -2.62
C ASP A 194 -8.87 17.94 -3.77
N GLN A 195 -8.98 19.27 -3.85
CA GLN A 195 -9.82 19.97 -4.82
C GLN A 195 -9.35 19.84 -6.27
N THR A 196 -8.14 19.32 -6.50
CA THR A 196 -7.56 19.16 -7.85
C THR A 196 -7.73 17.75 -8.41
N LEU A 197 -7.91 16.75 -7.54
CA LEU A 197 -8.09 15.36 -7.95
C LEU A 197 -9.30 15.14 -8.88
N PRO A 198 -10.49 15.75 -8.67
CA PRO A 198 -11.62 15.58 -9.57
C PRO A 198 -11.32 15.92 -11.03
N GLN A 199 -10.59 17.00 -11.29
CA GLN A 199 -10.21 17.41 -12.64
C GLN A 199 -9.15 16.45 -13.22
N CYS A 200 -8.19 16.00 -12.40
CA CYS A 200 -7.17 15.05 -12.83
C CYS A 200 -7.78 13.70 -13.24
N LEU A 201 -8.76 13.19 -12.48
CA LEU A 201 -9.44 11.93 -12.79
C LEU A 201 -10.25 11.98 -14.09
N LEU A 202 -10.72 13.18 -14.45
CA LEU A 202 -11.51 13.42 -15.65
C LEU A 202 -10.67 13.78 -16.88
N ASP A 203 -9.35 13.95 -16.74
CA ASP A 203 -8.48 14.25 -17.87
C ASP A 203 -8.43 13.04 -18.82
N PRO A 204 -8.87 13.19 -20.08
CA PRO A 204 -8.90 12.08 -21.03
C PRO A 204 -7.49 11.58 -21.41
N ARG A 205 -6.44 12.35 -21.12
CA ARG A 205 -5.05 11.94 -21.38
C ARG A 205 -4.55 10.90 -20.38
N GLY A 206 -5.09 10.88 -19.16
CA GLY A 206 -4.56 10.12 -18.02
C GLY A 206 -3.86 11.02 -16.99
N LEU A 207 -3.30 10.42 -15.93
CA LEU A 207 -2.63 11.18 -14.88
C LEU A 207 -1.15 11.41 -15.23
N PRO A 208 -0.61 12.65 -15.10
CA PRO A 208 0.76 12.96 -15.49
C PRO A 208 1.78 12.26 -14.60
N ALA A 209 2.76 11.60 -15.21
CA ALA A 209 3.81 10.84 -14.56
C ALA A 209 4.89 11.71 -13.89
N GLY A 210 4.90 13.02 -14.15
CA GLY A 210 5.90 13.95 -13.61
C GLY A 210 7.22 13.88 -14.38
N ILE A 211 7.18 13.64 -15.69
CA ILE A 211 8.36 13.50 -16.55
C ILE A 211 8.49 14.72 -17.48
N GLU A 212 7.46 14.99 -18.27
CA GLU A 212 7.27 16.19 -19.09
C GLU A 212 6.17 17.09 -18.52
N ASN A 213 5.12 16.50 -17.96
CA ASN A 213 3.96 17.22 -17.47
C ASN A 213 4.02 17.37 -15.94
N ASP A 214 3.54 18.51 -15.45
CA ASP A 214 3.46 18.80 -14.02
C ASP A 214 2.42 17.92 -13.33
N ILE A 215 2.71 17.46 -12.12
CA ILE A 215 1.71 16.82 -11.24
C ILE A 215 1.07 17.91 -10.38
N PRO A 216 -0.20 18.28 -10.62
CA PRO A 216 -0.84 19.35 -9.86
C PRO A 216 -0.84 19.02 -8.36
N PRO A 217 -0.37 19.94 -7.49
CA PRO A 217 -0.34 19.70 -6.06
C PRO A 217 -1.76 19.61 -5.49
N SER A 218 -1.97 18.67 -4.57
CA SER A 218 -3.20 18.49 -3.81
C SER A 218 -3.37 19.56 -2.73
N GLY A 219 -2.28 20.04 -2.16
CA GLY A 219 -2.23 20.84 -0.93
C GLY A 219 -2.42 20.02 0.35
N CYS A 220 -2.79 18.73 0.25
CA CYS A 220 -3.05 17.87 1.38
C CYS A 220 -1.86 16.99 1.75
N TYR A 221 -0.85 16.87 0.88
CA TYR A 221 0.28 15.98 1.09
C TYR A 221 1.54 16.77 1.47
N PRO A 222 2.50 16.16 2.22
CA PRO A 222 3.75 16.81 2.53
C PRO A 222 4.52 17.23 1.27
N VAL A 223 5.15 18.40 1.36
CA VAL A 223 6.05 18.90 0.31
C VAL A 223 7.16 17.89 0.04
N PHE A 224 7.34 17.56 -1.24
CA PHE A 224 8.40 16.68 -1.69
C PHE A 224 9.76 17.35 -1.49
N LYS A 225 10.61 16.74 -0.66
CA LYS A 225 11.98 17.20 -0.38
C LYS A 225 12.99 16.18 -0.94
N PRO A 226 13.37 16.29 -2.22
CA PRO A 226 14.30 15.34 -2.83
C PRO A 226 15.66 15.40 -2.13
N ASN A 227 16.25 14.23 -1.87
CA ASN A 227 17.65 14.15 -1.47
C ASN A 227 18.54 14.32 -2.70
N TYR A 228 18.79 15.57 -3.10
CA TYR A 228 19.57 15.92 -4.30
C TYR A 228 20.95 15.25 -4.30
N THR A 229 21.62 15.17 -3.15
CA THR A 229 22.94 14.53 -3.04
C THR A 229 22.87 13.04 -3.39
N LYS A 230 21.85 12.33 -2.92
CA LYS A 230 21.62 10.92 -3.25
C LYS A 230 21.27 10.74 -4.72
N ILE A 231 20.31 11.52 -5.22
CA ILE A 231 19.84 11.43 -6.61
C ILE A 231 20.98 11.69 -7.59
N ARG A 232 21.78 12.75 -7.39
CA ARG A 232 22.93 13.07 -8.25
C ARG A 232 24.01 11.98 -8.27
N ARG A 233 24.13 11.19 -7.19
CA ARG A 233 25.12 10.10 -7.08
C ARG A 233 24.61 8.78 -7.68
N GLU A 234 23.31 8.53 -7.65
CA GLU A 234 22.71 7.24 -7.95
C GLU A 234 21.94 7.19 -9.28
N GLU A 235 21.49 8.34 -9.82
CA GLU A 235 20.63 8.41 -11.00
C GLU A 235 21.33 9.18 -12.15
N PRO A 236 21.34 8.65 -13.39
CA PRO A 236 21.98 9.31 -14.52
C PRO A 236 21.25 10.61 -14.88
N PRO A 237 21.96 11.57 -15.51
CA PRO A 237 21.42 12.91 -15.77
C PRO A 237 20.39 12.99 -16.90
N SER A 238 20.32 11.98 -17.75
CA SER A 238 19.45 11.99 -18.93
C SER A 238 18.82 10.63 -19.16
N MET A 239 17.66 10.65 -19.82
CA MET A 239 16.99 9.44 -20.27
C MET A 239 17.82 8.75 -21.35
N ALA A 240 18.13 7.48 -21.15
CA ALA A 240 18.80 6.67 -22.16
C ALA A 240 17.76 6.15 -23.17
N ALA A 241 17.92 6.50 -24.45
CA ALA A 241 17.03 6.04 -25.52
C ALA A 241 17.10 4.52 -25.74
N ALA A 242 18.25 3.92 -25.44
CA ALA A 242 18.45 2.48 -25.50
C ALA A 242 19.40 2.03 -24.38
N PHE A 243 19.29 0.76 -24.00
CA PHE A 243 20.28 0.07 -23.18
C PHE A 243 20.72 -1.22 -23.87
N GLU A 244 21.97 -1.63 -23.66
CA GLU A 244 22.54 -2.81 -24.33
C GLU A 244 21.89 -4.12 -23.88
N SER A 245 21.61 -4.26 -22.58
CA SER A 245 20.98 -5.45 -22.02
C SER A 245 20.22 -5.15 -20.73
N HIS A 246 19.28 -6.03 -20.42
CA HIS A 246 18.66 -6.11 -19.09
C HIS A 246 19.66 -6.58 -18.03
N TYR A 247 19.21 -6.61 -16.76
CA TYR A 247 19.99 -7.21 -15.69
C TYR A 247 20.09 -8.73 -15.87
N PRO A 248 21.19 -9.39 -15.41
CA PRO A 248 21.42 -10.82 -15.64
C PRO A 248 20.28 -11.75 -15.18
N SER A 249 19.47 -11.33 -14.20
CA SER A 249 18.27 -12.07 -13.77
C SER A 249 17.24 -12.25 -14.88
N VAL A 250 17.21 -11.36 -15.89
CA VAL A 250 16.34 -11.51 -17.04
C VAL A 250 16.89 -12.57 -17.99
N ASP A 251 18.21 -12.67 -18.16
CA ASP A 251 18.81 -13.73 -18.98
C ASP A 251 18.45 -15.13 -18.43
N GLU A 252 18.37 -15.27 -17.11
CA GLU A 252 17.96 -16.51 -16.43
C GLU A 252 16.45 -16.79 -16.51
N ALA A 253 15.61 -15.77 -16.72
CA ALA A 253 14.15 -15.84 -16.61
C ALA A 253 13.41 -15.09 -17.73
N GLY A 254 13.99 -15.04 -18.94
CA GLY A 254 13.52 -14.17 -20.03
C GLY A 254 12.10 -14.50 -20.49
N LEU A 255 11.80 -15.79 -20.61
CA LEU A 255 10.44 -16.26 -20.93
C LEU A 255 9.41 -15.82 -19.87
N ARG A 256 9.81 -15.78 -18.60
CA ARG A 256 8.93 -15.34 -17.50
C ARG A 256 8.66 -13.84 -17.56
N LEU A 257 9.65 -13.05 -17.97
CA LEU A 257 9.44 -11.62 -18.27
C LEU A 257 8.42 -11.48 -19.41
N TRP A 258 8.59 -12.22 -20.51
CA TRP A 258 7.62 -12.24 -21.61
C TRP A 258 6.21 -12.59 -21.15
N GLU A 259 6.03 -13.67 -20.37
CA GLU A 259 4.73 -14.08 -19.83
C GLU A 259 4.05 -12.99 -18.99
N VAL A 260 4.81 -12.27 -18.16
CA VAL A 260 4.27 -11.19 -17.33
C VAL A 260 3.84 -10.01 -18.21
N VAL A 261 4.66 -9.65 -19.20
CA VAL A 261 4.38 -8.53 -20.11
C VAL A 261 3.20 -8.83 -21.01
N ALA A 262 3.16 -10.01 -21.62
CA ALA A 262 2.05 -10.46 -22.45
C ALA A 262 0.74 -10.44 -21.66
N ARG A 263 0.74 -10.96 -20.43
CA ARG A 263 -0.43 -10.89 -19.53
C ARG A 263 -0.84 -9.46 -19.22
N ASP A 264 0.11 -8.55 -19.02
CA ASP A 264 -0.20 -7.14 -18.76
C ASP A 264 -0.74 -6.43 -20.00
N VAL A 265 -0.33 -6.83 -21.21
CA VAL A 265 -0.93 -6.39 -22.46
C VAL A 265 -2.35 -6.94 -22.62
N ASP A 266 -2.57 -8.23 -22.35
CA ASP A 266 -3.89 -8.86 -22.45
C ASP A 266 -4.91 -8.23 -21.48
N LYS A 267 -4.43 -7.77 -20.32
CA LYS A 267 -5.24 -7.02 -19.34
C LYS A 267 -5.45 -5.55 -19.68
N GLY A 268 -4.85 -5.04 -20.77
CA GLY A 268 -4.90 -3.63 -21.14
C GLY A 268 -4.10 -2.71 -20.21
N HIS A 269 -3.18 -3.25 -19.42
CA HIS A 269 -2.26 -2.44 -18.61
C HIS A 269 -1.09 -1.91 -19.43
N MET A 270 -0.75 -2.61 -20.50
CA MET A 270 0.30 -2.28 -21.45
C MET A 270 -0.23 -2.40 -22.88
N GLU A 271 0.51 -1.90 -23.85
CA GLU A 271 0.29 -2.18 -25.27
C GLU A 271 1.60 -2.49 -25.97
N TRP A 272 1.55 -3.37 -26.96
CA TRP A 272 2.69 -3.66 -27.84
C TRP A 272 3.01 -2.44 -28.70
N VAL A 273 4.30 -2.16 -28.86
CA VAL A 273 4.81 -1.07 -29.71
C VAL A 273 5.99 -1.56 -30.54
N SER A 274 6.36 -0.80 -31.57
CA SER A 274 7.55 -1.12 -32.35
C SER A 274 8.81 -1.04 -31.48
N PRO A 275 9.71 -2.04 -31.49
CA PRO A 275 11.00 -1.95 -30.82
C PRO A 275 11.90 -0.84 -31.39
N SER A 276 11.64 -0.42 -32.63
CA SER A 276 12.33 0.67 -33.30
C SER A 276 11.61 2.02 -33.18
N SER A 277 10.59 2.13 -32.32
CA SER A 277 9.83 3.36 -32.17
C SER A 277 10.75 4.48 -31.66
N PRO A 278 10.91 5.60 -32.41
CA PRO A 278 11.86 6.65 -32.07
C PRO A 278 11.43 7.49 -30.86
N ASP A 279 10.16 7.39 -30.46
CA ASP A 279 9.58 8.06 -29.30
C ASP A 279 9.71 7.26 -28.00
N ALA A 280 10.01 5.96 -28.08
CA ALA A 280 10.07 5.09 -26.92
C ALA A 280 11.40 5.25 -26.15
N VAL A 281 11.29 5.33 -24.82
CA VAL A 281 12.42 5.24 -23.90
C VAL A 281 12.28 3.94 -23.12
N PHE A 282 13.22 3.03 -23.33
CA PHE A 282 13.16 1.68 -22.80
C PHE A 282 13.82 1.58 -21.43
N VAL A 283 13.13 1.06 -20.42
CA VAL A 283 13.66 0.87 -19.06
C VAL A 283 14.24 -0.52 -18.86
N LYS A 284 15.36 -0.60 -18.12
CA LYS A 284 15.95 -1.88 -17.75
C LYS A 284 15.04 -2.64 -16.77
N CYS A 285 14.96 -3.96 -16.95
CA CYS A 285 14.20 -4.86 -16.11
C CYS A 285 15.12 -5.79 -15.33
N ALA A 286 14.70 -6.14 -14.12
CA ALA A 286 15.20 -7.26 -13.34
C ALA A 286 14.03 -8.21 -13.00
N VAL A 287 14.33 -9.48 -12.77
CA VAL A 287 13.36 -10.47 -12.30
C VAL A 287 13.79 -10.95 -10.92
N ILE A 288 12.87 -10.95 -9.96
CA ILE A 288 13.12 -11.40 -8.59
C ILE A 288 12.08 -12.44 -8.16
N CYS A 289 12.48 -13.42 -7.34
CA CYS A 289 11.53 -14.34 -6.71
C CYS A 289 10.70 -13.61 -5.65
N LYS A 290 9.39 -13.82 -5.62
CA LYS A 290 8.47 -13.32 -4.58
C LYS A 290 8.59 -14.17 -3.32
N GLY A 291 9.77 -14.18 -2.70
CA GLY A 291 10.06 -14.97 -1.50
C GLY A 291 9.79 -16.46 -1.67
N GLY A 292 9.91 -17.20 -0.56
CA GLY A 292 9.75 -18.64 -0.52
C GLY A 292 11.09 -19.35 -0.35
N THR A 293 11.11 -20.28 0.60
CA THR A 293 12.04 -21.40 0.59
C THR A 293 11.30 -22.61 0.05
N ASP A 294 12.01 -23.53 -0.58
CA ASP A 294 11.43 -24.83 -0.91
C ASP A 294 11.09 -25.62 0.37
N ALA A 295 10.55 -26.82 0.22
CA ALA A 295 10.24 -27.71 1.35
C ALA A 295 11.46 -28.06 2.22
N ARG A 296 12.68 -27.79 1.75
CA ARG A 296 13.96 -28.04 2.44
C ARG A 296 14.54 -26.78 3.08
N GLY A 297 13.86 -25.64 3.00
CA GLY A 297 14.38 -24.37 3.51
C GLY A 297 15.41 -23.70 2.59
N GLU A 298 15.61 -24.19 1.37
CA GLU A 298 16.54 -23.59 0.40
C GLU A 298 15.85 -22.49 -0.40
N SER A 299 16.62 -21.46 -0.78
CA SER A 299 16.09 -20.38 -1.63
C SER A 299 15.70 -20.94 -3.00
N VAL A 300 14.44 -20.75 -3.39
CA VAL A 300 13.95 -21.26 -4.67
C VAL A 300 14.61 -20.51 -5.84
N ARG A 301 14.97 -21.25 -6.89
CA ARG A 301 15.65 -20.71 -8.08
C ARG A 301 14.67 -19.99 -9.00
N LEU A 302 15.12 -18.92 -9.66
CA LEU A 302 14.31 -18.16 -10.63
C LEU A 302 13.80 -19.02 -11.80
N SER A 303 14.56 -20.05 -12.16
CA SER A 303 14.23 -20.99 -13.23
C SER A 303 13.09 -21.96 -12.89
N ASP A 304 12.68 -22.02 -11.62
CA ASP A 304 11.61 -22.92 -11.19
C ASP A 304 10.24 -22.33 -11.59
N PRO A 305 9.45 -23.02 -12.43
CA PRO A 305 8.15 -22.52 -12.88
C PRO A 305 7.14 -22.32 -11.75
N ALA A 306 7.29 -23.04 -10.63
CA ALA A 306 6.42 -22.91 -9.45
C ALA A 306 6.66 -21.60 -8.70
N VAL A 307 7.81 -20.94 -8.91
CA VAL A 307 8.14 -19.69 -8.22
C VAL A 307 7.37 -18.54 -8.82
N GLN A 308 6.61 -17.85 -7.97
CA GLN A 308 6.07 -16.54 -8.32
C GLN A 308 7.22 -15.54 -8.47
N ILE A 309 7.33 -14.94 -9.65
CA ILE A 309 8.31 -13.89 -9.90
C ILE A 309 7.68 -12.49 -9.79
N ARG A 310 8.52 -11.48 -9.59
CA ARG A 310 8.18 -10.07 -9.81
C ARG A 310 9.16 -9.48 -10.81
N VAL A 311 8.61 -8.73 -11.76
CA VAL A 311 9.41 -7.90 -12.68
C VAL A 311 9.61 -6.54 -12.01
N VAL A 312 10.86 -6.11 -11.90
CA VAL A 312 11.25 -4.81 -11.38
C VAL A 312 11.78 -3.97 -12.53
N GLN A 313 11.14 -2.85 -12.79
CA GLN A 313 11.56 -1.88 -13.79
C GLN A 313 12.39 -0.78 -13.12
N ASP A 314 13.57 -0.53 -13.66
CA ASP A 314 14.53 0.40 -13.07
C ASP A 314 14.43 1.79 -13.69
N TYR A 315 13.44 2.54 -13.22
CA TYR A 315 13.25 3.94 -13.60
C TYR A 315 14.34 4.87 -13.10
N LYS A 316 15.24 4.40 -12.23
CA LYS A 316 16.40 5.17 -11.75
C LYS A 316 17.54 5.08 -12.74
N GLU A 317 17.95 3.87 -13.12
CA GLU A 317 19.05 3.62 -14.07
C GLU A 317 18.81 4.24 -15.44
N ASN A 318 17.55 4.53 -15.78
CA ASN A 318 17.17 5.20 -17.02
C ASN A 318 16.92 6.70 -16.87
N GLY A 319 17.12 7.30 -15.70
CA GLY A 319 16.95 8.74 -15.48
C GLY A 319 15.49 9.25 -15.48
N VAL A 320 14.51 8.38 -15.72
CA VAL A 320 13.08 8.73 -15.74
C VAL A 320 12.63 9.34 -14.41
N ASN A 321 12.99 8.70 -13.29
CA ASN A 321 12.67 9.18 -11.95
C ASN A 321 13.38 10.49 -11.58
N ARG A 322 14.42 10.86 -12.32
CA ARG A 322 15.17 12.09 -12.10
C ARG A 322 14.49 13.29 -12.75
N CYS A 323 13.76 13.09 -13.85
CA CYS A 323 13.03 14.16 -14.54
C CYS A 323 12.08 14.92 -13.61
N ALA A 324 11.34 14.21 -12.77
CA ALA A 324 10.46 14.80 -11.75
C ALA A 324 11.16 15.80 -10.83
N VAL A 325 12.44 15.55 -10.53
CA VAL A 325 13.25 16.37 -9.63
C VAL A 325 13.93 17.52 -10.38
N ASP A 326 14.63 17.20 -11.47
CA ASP A 326 15.41 18.20 -12.21
C ASP A 326 14.51 19.26 -12.87
N ARG A 327 13.26 18.89 -13.20
CA ARG A 327 12.26 19.79 -13.79
C ARG A 327 11.25 20.33 -12.78
N SER A 328 11.35 19.95 -11.51
CA SER A 328 10.41 20.36 -10.44
C SER A 328 8.94 20.08 -10.78
N LEU A 329 8.64 18.89 -11.32
CA LEU A 329 7.29 18.47 -11.76
C LEU A 329 6.54 17.64 -10.70
N LEU A 330 7.20 17.37 -9.56
CA LEU A 330 6.64 16.63 -8.43
C LEU A 330 6.77 17.47 -7.16
N HIS A 331 5.66 18.04 -6.71
CA HIS A 331 5.63 18.99 -5.57
C HIS A 331 5.40 18.31 -4.22
N GLU A 332 4.82 17.12 -4.22
CA GLU A 332 4.32 16.44 -3.01
C GLU A 332 4.75 14.98 -2.95
N THR A 333 4.67 14.39 -1.76
CA THR A 333 4.96 12.98 -1.52
C THR A 333 3.94 12.37 -0.57
N THR A 334 3.73 11.05 -0.63
CA THR A 334 2.84 10.39 0.31
C THR A 334 3.44 10.29 1.70
N LEU A 335 2.57 10.34 2.70
CA LEU A 335 2.90 9.97 4.07
C LEU A 335 2.15 8.69 4.41
N LEU A 336 2.90 7.63 4.69
CA LEU A 336 2.32 6.37 5.17
C LEU A 336 2.17 6.42 6.69
N PRO A 337 1.13 5.78 7.25
CA PRO A 337 1.04 5.56 8.69
C PRO A 337 2.31 4.90 9.21
N GLN A 338 2.85 5.42 10.30
CA GLN A 338 3.96 4.82 11.01
C GLN A 338 3.44 3.88 12.10
N LEU A 339 4.30 3.02 12.64
CA LEU A 339 3.94 2.09 13.71
C LEU A 339 3.34 2.82 14.94
N LYS A 340 3.79 4.04 15.23
CA LYS A 340 3.23 4.87 16.30
C LYS A 340 1.77 5.24 16.05
N ASP A 341 1.39 5.49 14.79
CA ASP A 341 0.02 5.87 14.43
C ASP A 341 -0.92 4.67 14.66
N TYR A 342 -0.49 3.46 14.28
CA TYR A 342 -1.21 2.22 14.59
C TYR A 342 -1.36 2.00 16.09
N ARG A 343 -0.26 2.11 16.84
CA ARG A 343 -0.28 1.93 18.29
C ARG A 343 -1.27 2.89 18.94
N MET A 344 -1.21 4.17 18.60
CA MET A 344 -2.14 5.18 19.12
C MET A 344 -3.59 4.79 18.84
N VAL A 345 -3.90 4.30 17.64
CA VAL A 345 -5.26 3.85 17.31
C VAL A 345 -5.69 2.67 18.17
N MET A 346 -4.80 1.69 18.35
CA MET A 346 -5.09 0.51 19.13
C MET A 346 -5.26 0.79 20.62
N GLU A 347 -4.40 1.63 21.20
CA GLU A 347 -4.53 2.07 22.58
C GLU A 347 -5.85 2.81 22.80
N ALA A 348 -6.25 3.68 21.87
CA ALA A 348 -7.54 4.36 21.93
C ALA A 348 -8.73 3.37 21.85
N VAL A 349 -8.67 2.38 20.97
CA VAL A 349 -9.69 1.33 20.86
C VAL A 349 -9.75 0.47 22.13
N ALA A 350 -8.60 0.00 22.63
CA ALA A 350 -8.50 -0.83 23.83
C ALA A 350 -8.98 -0.09 25.08
N GLY A 351 -8.64 1.19 25.23
CA GLY A 351 -9.17 2.04 26.29
C GLY A 351 -10.71 2.07 26.29
N ARG A 352 -11.34 2.22 25.12
CA ARG A 352 -12.81 2.18 25.00
C ARG A 352 -13.40 0.80 25.27
N MET A 353 -12.74 -0.27 24.85
CA MET A 353 -13.16 -1.65 25.19
C MET A 353 -13.21 -1.84 26.71
N GLN A 354 -12.22 -1.30 27.44
CA GLN A 354 -12.15 -1.38 28.90
C GLN A 354 -13.17 -0.45 29.60
N GLU A 355 -13.29 0.81 29.15
CA GLU A 355 -14.16 1.82 29.77
C GLU A 355 -15.65 1.55 29.55
N LEU A 356 -16.04 1.17 28.32
CA LEU A 356 -17.43 1.09 27.89
C LEU A 356 -17.93 -0.36 27.72
N GLY A 357 -17.05 -1.36 27.90
CA GLY A 357 -17.39 -2.76 27.67
C GLY A 357 -17.73 -3.08 26.22
N GLU A 358 -17.18 -2.32 25.28
CA GLU A 358 -17.47 -2.44 23.85
C GLU A 358 -16.65 -3.55 23.19
N ASP A 359 -17.28 -4.37 22.35
CA ASP A 359 -16.57 -5.36 21.53
C ASP A 359 -16.20 -4.73 20.18
N TRP A 360 -14.90 -4.56 19.93
CA TRP A 360 -14.35 -4.02 18.70
C TRP A 360 -13.78 -5.14 17.83
N ALA A 361 -13.84 -4.96 16.52
CA ALA A 361 -13.42 -5.95 15.54
C ALA A 361 -12.86 -5.26 14.28
N VAL A 362 -12.19 -6.02 13.42
CA VAL A 362 -11.48 -5.50 12.25
C VAL A 362 -11.91 -6.19 10.96
N CYS A 363 -12.00 -5.40 9.91
CA CYS A 363 -12.03 -5.86 8.53
C CYS A 363 -10.78 -5.34 7.82
N GLN A 364 -10.05 -6.24 7.16
CA GLN A 364 -8.91 -5.91 6.34
C GLN A 364 -9.18 -6.31 4.90
N LEU A 365 -8.81 -5.44 3.98
CA LEU A 365 -8.87 -5.71 2.54
C LEU A 365 -7.65 -5.12 1.83
N ASP A 366 -7.43 -5.58 0.60
CA ASP A 366 -6.29 -5.22 -0.24
C ASP A 366 -6.79 -4.88 -1.65
N PHE A 367 -6.34 -3.75 -2.18
CA PHE A 367 -6.65 -3.37 -3.57
C PHE A 367 -5.88 -4.26 -4.54
N ALA A 368 -6.60 -4.95 -5.43
CA ALA A 368 -5.96 -5.74 -6.46
C ALA A 368 -5.25 -4.81 -7.45
N GLY A 369 -3.94 -4.96 -7.59
CA GLY A 369 -3.16 -4.23 -8.58
C GLY A 369 -3.05 -2.72 -8.36
N ALA A 370 -3.41 -2.18 -7.18
CA ALA A 370 -3.23 -0.78 -6.74
C ALA A 370 -2.93 0.23 -7.86
N PHE A 371 -1.64 0.54 -8.09
CA PHE A 371 -1.17 1.55 -9.06
C PHE A 371 -1.64 1.28 -10.50
N ARG A 372 -1.77 0.01 -10.87
CA ARG A 372 -2.17 -0.42 -12.22
C ARG A 372 -3.63 -0.08 -12.56
N ASN A 373 -4.43 0.30 -11.58
CA ASN A 373 -5.77 0.81 -11.81
C ASN A 373 -5.77 2.25 -12.35
N LEU A 374 -4.63 2.95 -12.29
CA LEU A 374 -4.52 4.36 -12.66
C LEU A 374 -3.96 4.54 -14.07
N PRO A 375 -4.63 5.30 -14.96
CA PRO A 375 -4.09 5.64 -16.28
C PRO A 375 -2.86 6.54 -16.15
N VAL A 376 -1.83 6.27 -16.96
CA VAL A 376 -0.74 7.22 -17.20
C VAL A 376 -1.13 8.16 -18.32
N ASP A 377 -0.72 9.42 -18.23
CA ASP A 377 -0.82 10.37 -19.34
C ASP A 377 -0.18 9.78 -20.61
N ARG A 378 -1.00 9.61 -21.66
CA ARG A 378 -0.57 9.00 -22.92
C ARG A 378 0.66 9.67 -23.52
N SER A 379 0.84 10.99 -23.34
CA SER A 379 2.01 11.72 -23.84
C SER A 379 3.32 11.33 -23.14
N GLU A 380 3.25 10.82 -21.91
CA GLU A 380 4.38 10.38 -21.10
C GLU A 380 4.57 8.86 -21.07
N SER A 381 3.58 8.08 -21.53
CA SER A 381 3.65 6.61 -21.60
C SER A 381 4.86 6.09 -22.38
N LYS A 382 5.35 6.88 -23.35
CA LYS A 382 6.57 6.59 -24.14
C LYS A 382 7.82 6.40 -23.26
N TYR A 383 7.85 7.01 -22.07
CA TYR A 383 8.94 6.89 -21.09
C TYR A 383 8.91 5.61 -20.24
N LEU A 384 7.82 4.85 -20.36
CA LEU A 384 7.53 3.66 -19.56
C LEU A 384 7.52 2.43 -20.47
N SER A 385 8.43 2.40 -21.43
CA SER A 385 8.54 1.30 -22.40
C SER A 385 9.53 0.26 -21.91
N ILE A 386 9.32 -0.99 -22.28
CA ILE A 386 10.25 -2.10 -22.07
C ILE A 386 10.49 -2.80 -23.40
N GLN A 387 11.69 -3.28 -23.60
CA GLN A 387 12.08 -4.08 -24.75
C GLN A 387 12.50 -5.46 -24.25
N LEU A 388 12.07 -6.52 -24.91
CA LEU A 388 12.32 -7.90 -24.49
C LEU A 388 12.35 -8.83 -25.71
N LEU A 389 12.72 -10.10 -25.50
CA LEU A 389 12.63 -11.14 -26.52
C LEU A 389 11.32 -11.91 -26.37
N SER A 390 10.67 -12.22 -27.49
CA SER A 390 9.54 -13.14 -27.54
C SER A 390 10.02 -14.60 -27.38
N PRO A 391 9.11 -15.59 -27.26
CA PRO A 391 9.48 -17.01 -27.23
C PRO A 391 10.23 -17.51 -28.48
N ASP A 392 10.09 -16.79 -29.60
CA ASP A 392 10.76 -17.09 -30.87
C ASP A 392 12.05 -16.25 -31.05
N ASP A 393 12.61 -15.72 -29.97
CA ASP A 393 13.80 -14.84 -29.95
C ASP A 393 13.67 -13.57 -30.81
N LYS A 394 12.44 -13.12 -31.07
CA LYS A 394 12.20 -11.84 -31.77
C LYS A 394 12.20 -10.69 -30.78
N LEU A 395 12.94 -9.64 -31.11
CA LEU A 395 12.90 -8.40 -30.34
C LEU A 395 11.51 -7.77 -30.45
N VAL A 396 10.92 -7.47 -29.31
CA VAL A 396 9.57 -6.93 -29.15
C VAL A 396 9.58 -5.86 -28.04
N ALA A 397 8.58 -5.00 -28.03
CA ALA A 397 8.49 -3.93 -27.03
C ALA A 397 7.05 -3.68 -26.61
N ALA A 398 6.88 -3.29 -25.35
CA ALA A 398 5.59 -2.91 -24.79
C ALA A 398 5.75 -1.63 -23.96
N ARG A 399 4.70 -0.81 -23.89
CA ARG A 399 4.67 0.39 -23.04
C ARG A 399 3.51 0.36 -22.07
N HIS A 400 3.73 0.93 -20.89
CA HIS A 400 2.68 1.02 -19.87
C HIS A 400 1.61 2.03 -20.22
N LEU A 401 0.36 1.61 -20.06
CA LEU A 401 -0.82 2.47 -20.09
C LEU A 401 -1.29 2.84 -18.68
N ARG A 402 -0.77 2.11 -17.68
CA ARG A 402 -1.13 2.24 -16.28
C ARG A 402 0.10 2.48 -15.43
N TYR A 403 -0.07 3.02 -14.23
CA TYR A 403 1.08 3.33 -13.39
C TYR A 403 1.85 2.06 -13.01
N PRO A 404 3.16 1.98 -13.36
CA PRO A 404 3.99 0.83 -13.02
C PRO A 404 4.53 0.94 -11.59
N PHE A 405 5.01 -0.18 -11.05
CA PHE A 405 5.80 -0.17 -9.82
C PHE A 405 7.19 0.41 -10.09
N GLY A 406 7.73 1.20 -9.16
CA GLY A 406 9.09 1.76 -9.23
C GLY A 406 9.19 3.17 -9.81
N LEU A 407 8.14 3.65 -10.49
CA LEU A 407 8.03 5.05 -10.90
C LEU A 407 7.74 5.93 -9.67
N ARG A 408 8.44 7.06 -9.56
CA ARG A 408 8.44 7.93 -8.36
C ARG A 408 7.06 8.50 -8.04
N SER A 409 6.25 8.76 -9.05
CA SER A 409 4.90 9.33 -8.95
C SER A 409 3.81 8.29 -8.67
N SER A 410 4.04 6.98 -8.88
CA SER A 410 3.01 5.95 -8.64
C SER A 410 2.48 5.96 -7.21
N PRO A 411 3.33 6.02 -6.15
CA PRO A 411 2.84 6.09 -4.79
C PRO A 411 2.04 7.37 -4.53
N LEU A 412 2.42 8.51 -5.11
CA LEU A 412 1.69 9.78 -4.94
C LEU A 412 0.28 9.68 -5.51
N TRP A 413 0.14 9.31 -6.78
CA TRP A 413 -1.17 9.22 -7.42
C TRP A 413 -2.06 8.20 -6.74
N TRP A 414 -1.50 7.05 -6.39
CA TRP A 414 -2.26 6.06 -5.63
C TRP A 414 -2.67 6.58 -4.26
N GLY A 415 -1.75 7.16 -3.49
CA GLY A 415 -2.06 7.73 -2.18
C GLY A 415 -3.17 8.78 -2.24
N ARG A 416 -3.18 9.63 -3.28
CA ARG A 416 -4.26 10.59 -3.55
C ARG A 416 -5.60 9.89 -3.79
N VAL A 417 -5.62 8.91 -4.68
CA VAL A 417 -6.83 8.16 -5.04
C VAL A 417 -7.35 7.33 -3.88
N SER A 418 -6.53 6.46 -3.29
CA SER A 418 -6.94 5.59 -2.18
C SER A 418 -7.23 6.38 -0.91
N GLY A 419 -6.48 7.45 -0.65
CA GLY A 419 -6.77 8.37 0.45
C GLY A 419 -8.14 9.04 0.29
N ALA A 420 -8.47 9.50 -0.91
CA ALA A 420 -9.78 10.11 -1.18
C ALA A 420 -10.94 9.10 -1.11
N LEU A 421 -10.72 7.84 -1.54
CA LEU A 421 -11.70 6.76 -1.34
C LEU A 421 -12.01 6.55 0.14
N VAL A 422 -10.99 6.51 1.00
CA VAL A 422 -11.16 6.37 2.45
C VAL A 422 -11.83 7.60 3.06
N ARG A 423 -11.48 8.83 2.63
CA ARG A 423 -12.13 10.06 3.10
C ARG A 423 -13.61 10.10 2.73
N ILE A 424 -13.99 9.73 1.50
CA ILE A 424 -15.40 9.61 1.09
C ILE A 424 -16.10 8.58 1.95
N PHE A 425 -15.50 7.40 2.15
CA PHE A 425 -16.10 6.36 2.98
C PHE A 425 -16.30 6.84 4.41
N ASN A 426 -15.31 7.54 4.98
CA ASN A 426 -15.41 8.16 6.30
C ASN A 426 -16.51 9.23 6.36
N TRP A 427 -16.69 10.04 5.31
CA TRP A 427 -17.81 10.98 5.23
C TRP A 427 -19.17 10.26 5.20
N LEU A 428 -19.30 9.21 4.38
CA LEU A 428 -20.52 8.43 4.21
C LEU A 428 -20.98 7.77 5.52
N THR A 429 -20.03 7.27 6.31
CA THR A 429 -20.33 6.44 7.46
C THR A 429 -20.23 7.21 8.78
N LYS A 430 -20.05 8.53 8.81
CA LYS A 430 -19.77 9.35 10.02
C LYS A 430 -20.68 9.12 11.25
N ALA A 431 -21.88 8.56 11.08
CA ALA A 431 -22.75 8.18 12.20
C ALA A 431 -22.31 6.92 12.99
N TYR A 432 -21.39 6.13 12.45
CA TYR A 432 -20.86 4.91 13.07
C TYR A 432 -19.51 5.17 13.77
N ARG A 433 -19.27 4.48 14.90
CA ARG A 433 -17.96 4.46 15.56
C ARG A 433 -17.02 3.52 14.81
N ARG A 434 -16.01 4.09 14.16
CA ARG A 434 -14.99 3.34 13.43
C ARG A 434 -13.68 4.13 13.33
N VAL A 435 -12.63 3.44 12.97
CA VAL A 435 -11.39 3.99 12.45
C VAL A 435 -11.08 3.28 11.14
N VAL A 436 -10.66 4.02 10.12
CA VAL A 436 -10.20 3.45 8.84
C VAL A 436 -8.76 3.88 8.63
N ILE A 437 -7.86 2.91 8.48
CA ILE A 437 -6.44 3.15 8.23
C ILE A 437 -6.08 2.59 6.87
N LEU A 438 -5.30 3.36 6.10
CA LEU A 438 -4.81 3.02 4.78
C LEU A 438 -3.29 2.92 4.80
N TYR A 439 -2.73 1.77 4.43
CA TYR A 439 -1.31 1.58 4.22
C TYR A 439 -1.04 1.15 2.79
N VAL A 440 -0.72 2.13 1.94
CA VAL A 440 -0.56 1.90 0.50
C VAL A 440 -1.83 1.29 -0.10
N ASP A 441 -1.89 -0.03 -0.25
CA ASP A 441 -2.97 -0.84 -0.83
C ASP A 441 -3.76 -1.65 0.20
N ASP A 442 -3.31 -1.72 1.46
CA ASP A 442 -4.03 -2.34 2.56
C ASP A 442 -4.96 -1.34 3.25
N VAL A 443 -6.23 -1.71 3.42
CA VAL A 443 -7.22 -0.94 4.20
C VAL A 443 -7.62 -1.74 5.42
N SER A 444 -7.59 -1.11 6.59
CA SER A 444 -8.07 -1.68 7.85
C SER A 444 -9.22 -0.84 8.38
N LEU A 445 -10.42 -1.42 8.40
CA LEU A 445 -11.63 -0.88 9.01
C LEU A 445 -11.78 -1.49 10.41
N ILE A 446 -11.61 -0.68 11.44
CA ILE A 446 -11.76 -1.07 12.85
C ILE A 446 -13.05 -0.44 13.34
N CYS A 447 -14.00 -1.22 13.85
CA CYS A 447 -15.28 -0.69 14.34
C CYS A 447 -15.89 -1.59 15.40
N LEU A 448 -17.03 -1.16 15.95
CA LEU A 448 -17.84 -2.03 16.82
C LEU A 448 -18.21 -3.32 16.09
N ARG A 449 -18.10 -4.44 16.80
CA ARG A 449 -18.40 -5.77 16.28
C ARG A 449 -19.82 -5.87 15.72
N SER A 450 -20.78 -5.21 16.36
CA SER A 450 -22.19 -5.14 15.93
C SER A 450 -22.38 -4.45 14.57
N SER A 451 -21.43 -3.61 14.16
CA SER A 451 -21.48 -2.87 12.88
C SER A 451 -20.54 -3.46 11.83
N LEU A 452 -19.66 -4.40 12.19
CA LEU A 452 -18.56 -4.83 11.32
C LEU A 452 -19.05 -5.48 10.03
N ALA A 453 -20.01 -6.41 10.09
CA ALA A 453 -20.51 -7.09 8.90
C ALA A 453 -21.08 -6.08 7.89
N PHE A 454 -21.97 -5.19 8.34
CA PHE A 454 -22.57 -4.15 7.52
C PHE A 454 -21.53 -3.18 6.95
N LEU A 455 -20.61 -2.64 7.77
CA LEU A 455 -19.63 -1.66 7.30
C LEU A 455 -18.60 -2.29 6.36
N SER A 456 -18.25 -3.55 6.55
CA SER A 456 -17.36 -4.31 5.65
C SER A 456 -18.01 -4.52 4.29
N ALA A 457 -19.28 -4.96 4.29
CA ALA A 457 -20.09 -5.08 3.08
C ALA A 457 -20.25 -3.73 2.36
N ALA A 458 -20.54 -2.67 3.11
CA ALA A 458 -20.68 -1.32 2.57
C ALA A 458 -19.36 -0.80 1.95
N LEU A 459 -18.22 -1.05 2.60
CA LEU A 459 -16.90 -0.67 2.07
C LEU A 459 -16.59 -1.42 0.78
N CYS A 460 -16.75 -2.74 0.76
CA CYS A 460 -16.50 -3.54 -0.44
C CYS A 460 -17.43 -3.14 -1.59
N LEU A 461 -18.73 -2.98 -1.31
CA LEU A 461 -19.70 -2.54 -2.31
C LEU A 461 -19.40 -1.13 -2.82
N PHE A 462 -18.99 -0.21 -1.96
CA PHE A 462 -18.59 1.15 -2.36
C PHE A 462 -17.43 1.11 -3.37
N LEU A 463 -16.38 0.34 -3.06
CA LEU A 463 -15.21 0.21 -3.94
C LEU A 463 -15.56 -0.48 -5.27
N THR A 464 -16.38 -1.54 -5.24
CA THR A 464 -16.86 -2.24 -6.45
C THR A 464 -17.81 -1.38 -7.29
N THR A 465 -18.65 -0.55 -6.66
CA THR A 465 -19.51 0.43 -7.34
C THR A 465 -18.67 1.42 -8.14
N LEU A 466 -17.50 1.81 -7.63
CA LEU A 466 -16.52 2.64 -8.34
C LEU A 466 -15.62 1.89 -9.31
N SER A 467 -15.76 0.56 -9.39
CA SER A 467 -14.94 -0.34 -10.22
C SER A 467 -13.46 -0.37 -9.81
N PHE A 468 -13.15 -0.20 -8.53
CA PHE A 468 -11.83 -0.53 -7.99
C PHE A 468 -11.76 -2.02 -7.64
N PRO A 469 -10.82 -2.79 -8.24
CA PRO A 469 -10.75 -4.22 -8.00
C PRO A 469 -10.14 -4.53 -6.62
N LEU A 470 -10.69 -5.57 -5.97
CA LEU A 470 -10.29 -6.03 -4.65
C LEU A 470 -9.67 -7.42 -4.72
N SER A 471 -8.70 -7.69 -3.87
CA SER A 471 -8.17 -9.03 -3.66
C SER A 471 -9.08 -9.78 -2.69
N PHE A 472 -10.22 -10.31 -3.17
CA PHE A 472 -11.25 -10.95 -2.32
C PHE A 472 -10.72 -12.08 -1.44
N SER A 473 -9.76 -12.87 -1.93
CA SER A 473 -9.10 -13.94 -1.16
C SER A 473 -8.20 -13.44 -0.02
N LYS A 474 -7.92 -12.14 0.04
CA LYS A 474 -7.17 -11.51 1.13
C LYS A 474 -8.08 -10.78 2.12
N ILE A 475 -9.40 -10.73 1.87
CA ILE A 475 -10.32 -10.09 2.81
C ILE A 475 -10.37 -10.92 4.09
N PHE A 476 -10.24 -10.23 5.21
CA PHE A 476 -10.37 -10.79 6.54
C PHE A 476 -11.37 -9.96 7.35
N VAL A 477 -12.28 -10.61 8.06
CA VAL A 477 -13.35 -9.98 8.86
C VAL A 477 -13.47 -10.71 10.18
N GLY A 478 -12.87 -10.18 11.25
CA GLY A 478 -12.71 -10.96 12.47
C GLY A 478 -12.52 -10.16 13.73
N LYS A 479 -12.57 -10.89 14.87
CA LYS A 479 -12.33 -10.33 16.20
C LYS A 479 -10.88 -9.94 16.44
N ASP A 480 -9.96 -10.51 15.67
CA ASP A 480 -8.54 -10.39 15.95
C ASP A 480 -7.99 -9.05 15.47
N VAL A 481 -8.26 -8.01 16.26
CA VAL A 481 -7.69 -6.67 16.04
C VAL A 481 -6.18 -6.69 16.26
N ASN A 482 -5.64 -7.75 16.88
CA ASN A 482 -4.21 -7.84 17.16
C ASN A 482 -3.39 -7.98 15.89
N LYS A 483 -3.94 -8.44 14.76
CA LYS A 483 -3.19 -8.54 13.50
C LYS A 483 -3.62 -7.48 12.50
N ILE A 484 -2.93 -6.33 12.51
CA ILE A 484 -3.14 -5.27 11.52
C ILE A 484 -1.87 -5.05 10.71
N ILE A 485 -1.98 -5.17 9.39
CA ILE A 485 -0.92 -4.89 8.39
C ILE A 485 0.41 -5.59 8.75
N GLY A 486 0.29 -6.86 9.16
CA GLY A 486 1.44 -7.70 9.50
C GLY A 486 2.04 -7.45 10.89
N PHE A 487 1.51 -6.53 11.68
CA PHE A 487 1.87 -6.35 13.08
C PHE A 487 0.95 -7.16 13.97
N LEU A 488 1.54 -7.94 14.87
CA LEU A 488 0.83 -8.52 16.01
C LEU A 488 0.93 -7.52 17.17
N MET A 489 -0.17 -6.87 17.50
CA MET A 489 -0.29 -5.92 18.61
C MET A 489 -0.89 -6.65 19.79
N GLN A 490 -0.15 -6.73 20.90
CA GLN A 490 -0.71 -7.21 22.16
C GLN A 490 -1.55 -6.06 22.73
N LEU A 491 -2.87 -6.18 22.64
CA LEU A 491 -3.83 -5.28 23.28
C LEU A 491 -3.94 -5.54 24.78
#